data_AF-A0A3A6DMZ5-F1
#
_entry.id   AF-A0A3A6DMZ5-F1
#
_cell.length_a   1.000
_cell.length_b   1.000
_cell.length_c   1.000
_cell.angle_alpha   90.00
_cell.angle_beta   90.00
_cell.angle_gamma   90.00
#
_symmetry.space_group_name_H-M   'P 1'
#
loop_
_entity.id
_entity.type
_entity.pdbx_description
1 polymer ?
#
loop_
_entity_poly.entity_id
_entity_poly.type
_entity_poly.pdbx_seq_one_letter_code
_entity_poly.pdbx_strand_id
1 'polypeptide(L)'
;MYKNLVKFFSGITVSFFTAICGIAISGVLFGNEVITVSSFYVQGGISFHAVFQILALAALLAVCNIVLDHPRVLSNMRLTYKIVLRIAMSMALILPFIYVCRWFPVDNHEAWIGFIVCFLTCFTVATSLSIYATRKKDREYQKLLAAYKAKKEKAK
;
A
#
# COMPACT_ATOMS: atom_id res chain seq x y z
N MET A 1 13.96 12.34 14.66
CA MET A 1 13.32 11.17 15.32
C MET A 1 11.79 11.23 15.25
N TYR A 2 11.14 12.28 15.79
CA TYR A 2 9.67 12.44 15.78
C TYR A 2 9.01 12.28 14.40
N LYS A 3 9.57 12.90 13.35
CA LYS A 3 9.02 12.80 11.97
C LYS A 3 8.97 11.37 11.43
N ASN A 4 9.94 10.51 11.77
CA ASN A 4 9.95 9.12 11.30
C ASN A 4 8.94 8.28 12.10
N LEU A 5 8.76 8.60 13.38
CA LEU A 5 7.81 7.94 14.26
C LEU A 5 6.36 8.22 13.82
N VAL A 6 6.04 9.48 13.49
CA VAL A 6 4.74 9.84 12.91
C VAL A 6 4.51 9.14 11.57
N LYS A 7 5.51 9.12 10.68
CA LYS A 7 5.42 8.39 9.40
C LYS A 7 5.20 6.89 9.60
N PHE A 8 5.84 6.30 10.61
CA PHE A 8 5.70 4.89 10.94
C PHE A 8 4.27 4.56 11.34
N PHE A 9 3.74 5.23 12.38
CA PHE A 9 2.37 5.00 12.83
C PHE A 9 1.34 5.33 11.75
N SER A 10 1.54 6.41 11.00
CA SER A 10 0.64 6.75 9.88
C SER A 10 0.65 5.67 8.79
N GLY A 11 1.82 5.13 8.44
CA GLY A 11 1.96 4.04 7.47
C GLY A 11 1.27 2.76 7.92
N ILE A 12 1.40 2.42 9.20
CA ILE A 12 0.69 1.29 9.81
C ILE A 12 -0.82 1.52 9.72
N THR A 13 -1.31 2.64 10.22
CA THR A 13 -2.75 2.93 10.30
C THR A 13 -3.39 2.88 8.92
N VAL A 14 -2.79 3.51 7.91
CA VAL A 14 -3.34 3.49 6.54
C VAL A 14 -3.38 2.08 5.98
N SER A 15 -2.26 1.35 6.05
CA SER A 15 -2.16 0.00 5.46
C SER A 15 -3.09 -0.99 6.16
N PHE A 16 -3.11 -0.96 7.50
CA PHE A 16 -3.97 -1.80 8.32
C PHE A 16 -5.45 -1.49 8.09
N PHE A 17 -5.83 -0.21 8.11
CA PHE A 17 -7.21 0.21 7.86
C PHE A 17 -7.69 -0.23 6.48
N THR A 18 -6.89 0.01 5.43
CA THR A 18 -7.24 -0.42 4.06
C THR A 18 -7.38 -1.93 3.95
N ALA A 19 -6.50 -2.70 4.60
CA ALA A 19 -6.59 -4.17 4.59
C ALA A 19 -7.85 -4.68 5.32
N ILE A 20 -8.15 -4.15 6.51
CA ILE A 20 -9.34 -4.54 7.27
C ILE A 20 -10.62 -4.15 6.52
N CYS A 21 -10.69 -2.97 5.91
CA CYS A 21 -11.81 -2.58 5.06
C CYS A 21 -11.97 -3.54 3.88
N GLY A 22 -10.87 -3.90 3.21
CA GLY A 22 -10.89 -4.86 2.11
C GLY A 22 -11.48 -6.21 2.54
N ILE A 23 -10.98 -6.75 3.66
CA ILE A 23 -11.44 -8.02 4.24
C ILE A 23 -12.91 -7.93 4.66
N ALA A 24 -13.32 -6.84 5.31
CA ALA A 24 -14.71 -6.64 5.71
C ALA A 24 -15.65 -6.60 4.50
N ILE A 25 -15.27 -5.85 3.45
CA ILE A 25 -16.06 -5.76 2.21
C ILE A 25 -16.15 -7.14 1.53
N SER A 26 -15.04 -7.87 1.40
CA SER A 26 -15.08 -9.22 0.83
C SER A 26 -15.90 -10.19 1.67
N GLY A 27 -15.85 -10.09 3.01
CA GLY A 27 -16.70 -10.90 3.88
C GLY A 27 -18.19 -10.64 3.67
N VAL A 28 -18.59 -9.39 3.43
CA VAL A 28 -19.99 -9.03 3.12
C VAL A 28 -20.41 -9.49 1.72
N LEU A 29 -19.54 -9.35 0.73
CA LEU A 29 -19.87 -9.67 -0.67
C LEU A 29 -19.92 -11.17 -0.96
N PHE A 30 -19.03 -11.95 -0.33
CA PHE A 30 -18.86 -13.37 -0.64
C PHE A 30 -19.32 -14.31 0.51
N GLY A 31 -19.72 -13.76 1.66
CA GLY A 31 -20.44 -14.49 2.71
C GLY A 31 -19.71 -15.73 3.25
N ASN A 32 -20.43 -16.85 3.32
CA ASN A 32 -19.93 -18.11 3.89
C ASN A 32 -18.91 -18.84 2.99
N GLU A 33 -18.83 -18.51 1.69
CA GLU A 33 -17.87 -19.16 0.78
C GLU A 33 -16.41 -18.80 1.12
N VAL A 34 -16.18 -17.62 1.72
CA VAL A 34 -14.82 -17.17 2.05
C VAL A 34 -14.27 -17.86 3.29
N ILE A 35 -15.14 -18.41 4.15
CA ILE A 35 -14.76 -19.08 5.40
C ILE A 35 -14.04 -20.41 5.11
N THR A 36 -14.39 -21.09 4.02
CA THR A 36 -13.75 -22.36 3.62
C THR A 36 -12.44 -22.15 2.87
N VAL A 37 -12.21 -20.94 2.34
CA VAL A 37 -11.07 -20.64 1.45
C VAL A 37 -9.96 -19.86 2.16
N SER A 38 -10.28 -19.04 3.16
CA SER A 38 -9.30 -18.15 3.80
C SER A 38 -9.27 -18.25 5.32
N SER A 39 -8.07 -18.31 5.90
CA SER A 39 -7.84 -18.31 7.36
C SER A 39 -8.22 -16.99 8.05
N PHE A 40 -8.59 -15.97 7.26
CA PHE A 40 -9.01 -14.67 7.75
C PHE A 40 -10.40 -14.67 8.38
N TYR A 41 -11.29 -15.55 7.92
CA TYR A 41 -12.68 -15.57 8.37
C TYR A 41 -12.92 -16.74 9.30
N VAL A 42 -13.62 -16.45 10.38
CA VAL A 42 -14.20 -17.45 11.28
C VAL A 42 -15.71 -17.32 11.21
N GLN A 43 -16.42 -18.34 11.66
CA GLN A 43 -17.88 -18.31 11.65
C GLN A 43 -18.39 -17.10 12.45
N GLY A 44 -19.02 -16.15 11.75
CA GLY A 44 -19.53 -14.90 12.33
C GLY A 44 -18.55 -13.72 12.43
N GLY A 45 -17.32 -13.80 11.88
CA GLY A 45 -16.41 -12.64 11.90
C GLY A 45 -15.00 -12.86 11.34
N ILE A 46 -14.09 -11.95 11.70
CA ILE A 46 -12.66 -12.01 11.33
C ILE A 46 -11.88 -12.63 12.49
N SER A 47 -10.95 -13.54 12.19
CA SER A 47 -10.07 -14.15 13.19
C SER A 47 -9.16 -13.12 13.86
N PHE A 48 -9.05 -13.14 15.20
CA PHE A 48 -8.09 -12.29 15.90
C PHE A 48 -6.64 -12.55 15.44
N HIS A 49 -6.30 -13.80 15.12
CA HIS A 49 -4.98 -14.13 14.56
C HIS A 49 -4.74 -13.41 13.23
N ALA A 50 -5.74 -13.34 12.36
CA ALA A 50 -5.66 -12.62 11.09
C ALA A 50 -5.40 -11.13 11.31
N VAL A 51 -6.13 -10.52 12.26
CA VAL A 51 -5.95 -9.10 12.61
C VAL A 51 -4.51 -8.82 13.05
N PHE A 52 -3.94 -9.64 13.94
CA PHE A 52 -2.55 -9.49 14.37
C PHE A 52 -1.53 -9.76 13.25
N GLN A 53 -1.78 -10.72 12.37
CA GLN A 53 -0.92 -10.99 11.21
C GLN A 53 -0.90 -9.81 10.24
N ILE A 54 -2.05 -9.19 9.97
CA ILE A 54 -2.15 -8.01 9.11
C ILE A 54 -1.48 -6.81 9.77
N LEU A 55 -1.64 -6.64 11.09
CA LEU A 55 -0.96 -5.59 11.84
C LEU A 55 0.56 -5.76 11.79
N ALA A 56 1.06 -6.99 11.97
CA ALA A 56 2.48 -7.31 11.87
C ALA A 56 3.03 -7.03 10.46
N LEU A 57 2.33 -7.46 9.41
CA LEU A 57 2.72 -7.15 8.03
C LEU A 57 2.70 -5.63 7.78
N ALA A 58 1.69 -4.92 8.23
CA ALA A 58 1.58 -3.46 8.08
C ALA A 58 2.74 -2.74 8.79
N ALA A 59 3.14 -3.21 9.98
CA ALA A 59 4.32 -2.70 10.69
C ALA A 59 5.61 -2.95 9.92
N LEU A 60 5.83 -4.17 9.41
CA LEU A 60 7.01 -4.49 8.60
C LEU A 60 7.09 -3.64 7.33
N LEU A 61 5.97 -3.52 6.60
CA LEU A 61 5.88 -2.67 5.42
C LEU A 61 6.18 -1.19 5.75
N ALA A 62 5.69 -0.70 6.89
CA ALA A 62 5.97 0.67 7.34
C ALA A 62 7.47 0.87 7.66
N VAL A 63 8.12 -0.08 8.34
CA VAL A 63 9.58 -0.04 8.57
C VAL A 63 10.33 0.01 7.24
N CYS A 64 10.03 -0.91 6.33
CA CYS A 64 10.73 -0.98 5.05
C CYS A 64 10.48 0.27 4.20
N ASN A 65 9.28 0.84 4.22
CA ASN A 65 8.99 2.11 3.55
C ASN A 65 9.82 3.27 4.11
N ILE A 66 10.01 3.35 5.43
CA ILE A 66 10.87 4.38 6.05
C ILE A 66 12.32 4.22 5.62
N VAL A 67 12.82 2.98 5.57
CA VAL A 67 14.18 2.68 5.13
C VAL A 67 14.37 3.05 3.67
N LEU A 68 13.41 2.71 2.79
CA LEU A 68 13.45 3.06 1.36
C LEU A 68 13.26 4.57 1.12
N ASP A 69 12.47 5.25 1.93
CA ASP A 69 12.30 6.71 1.88
C ASP A 69 13.56 7.47 2.31
N HIS A 70 14.52 6.79 2.94
CA HIS A 70 15.73 7.43 3.41
C HIS A 70 16.53 7.99 2.21
N PRO A 71 16.90 9.29 2.22
CA PRO A 71 17.46 9.97 1.05
C PRO A 71 18.78 9.36 0.58
N ARG A 72 19.51 8.63 1.43
CA ARG A 72 20.75 7.91 1.06
C ARG A 72 20.52 6.61 0.30
N VAL A 73 19.38 5.93 0.51
CA VAL A 73 19.14 4.58 -0.04
C VAL A 73 18.72 4.66 -1.50
N LEU A 74 17.98 5.70 -1.88
CA LEU A 74 17.45 5.90 -3.24
C LEU A 74 17.89 7.24 -3.86
N SER A 75 19.04 7.78 -3.44
CA SER A 75 19.51 9.13 -3.82
C SER A 75 19.60 9.34 -5.34
N ASN A 76 19.98 8.30 -6.09
CA ASN A 76 20.34 8.44 -7.52
C ASN A 76 19.47 7.61 -8.48
N MET A 77 18.35 7.05 -8.00
CA MET A 77 17.49 6.19 -8.83
C MET A 77 16.32 6.96 -9.45
N ARG A 78 15.98 6.64 -10.71
CA ARG A 78 14.77 7.14 -11.37
C ARG A 78 13.53 6.72 -10.58
N LEU A 79 12.49 7.56 -10.60
CA LEU A 79 11.24 7.33 -9.87
C LEU A 79 10.63 5.94 -10.14
N THR A 80 10.65 5.48 -11.39
CA THR A 80 10.14 4.16 -11.79
C THR A 80 10.81 3.01 -11.04
N TYR A 81 12.14 3.03 -10.91
CA TYR A 81 12.86 1.98 -10.19
C TYR A 81 12.55 1.98 -8.69
N LYS A 82 12.32 3.16 -8.09
CA LYS A 82 11.89 3.25 -6.68
C LYS A 82 10.53 2.58 -6.47
N ILE A 83 9.61 2.73 -7.42
CA ILE A 83 8.29 2.10 -7.38
C ILE A 83 8.42 0.58 -7.53
N VAL A 84 9.15 0.13 -8.56
CA VAL A 84 9.39 -1.31 -8.79
C VAL A 84 10.02 -1.97 -7.57
N LEU A 85 11.02 -1.33 -6.96
CA LEU A 85 11.67 -1.85 -5.75
C LEU A 85 10.70 -1.96 -4.56
N ARG A 86 9.81 -0.98 -4.37
CA ARG A 86 8.79 -1.04 -3.31
C ARG A 86 7.81 -2.18 -3.52
N ILE A 87 7.40 -2.41 -4.76
CA ILE A 87 6.53 -3.53 -5.13
C ILE A 87 7.24 -4.86 -4.89
N ALA A 88 8.49 -4.99 -5.34
CA ALA A 88 9.26 -6.20 -5.14
C ALA A 88 9.45 -6.51 -3.64
N MET A 89 9.76 -5.49 -2.84
CA MET A 89 9.90 -5.62 -1.39
C MET A 89 8.57 -5.96 -0.70
N SER A 90 7.45 -5.35 -1.11
CA SER A 90 6.14 -5.70 -0.54
C SER A 90 5.75 -7.13 -0.89
N MET A 91 5.99 -7.59 -2.13
CA MET A 91 5.78 -8.98 -2.52
C MET A 91 6.66 -9.94 -1.71
N ALA A 92 7.94 -9.60 -1.51
CA ALA A 92 8.86 -10.42 -0.72
C ALA A 92 8.43 -10.56 0.75
N LEU A 93 7.68 -9.58 1.30
CA LEU A 93 7.11 -9.68 2.64
C LEU A 93 5.75 -10.39 2.68
N ILE A 94 4.91 -10.19 1.66
CA ILE A 94 3.56 -10.78 1.59
C ILE A 94 3.64 -12.30 1.34
N LEU A 95 4.51 -12.76 0.44
CA LEU A 95 4.58 -14.18 0.06
C LEU A 95 4.89 -15.12 1.24
N PRO A 96 5.86 -14.84 2.14
CA PRO A 96 6.08 -15.66 3.33
C PRO A 96 4.87 -15.68 4.26
N PHE A 97 4.17 -14.55 4.42
CA PHE A 97 2.95 -14.49 5.23
C PHE A 97 1.85 -15.35 4.63
N ILE A 98 1.64 -15.32 3.31
CA ILE A 98 0.67 -16.20 2.64
C ILE A 98 0.99 -17.67 2.93
N TYR A 99 2.25 -18.07 2.82
CA TYR A 99 2.68 -19.46 3.02
C TYR A 99 2.56 -19.91 4.48
N VAL A 100 3.10 -19.13 5.42
CA VAL A 100 3.15 -19.49 6.85
C VAL A 100 1.78 -19.34 7.52
N CYS A 101 1.06 -18.25 7.23
CA CYS A 101 -0.24 -17.97 7.83
C CYS A 101 -1.42 -18.59 7.06
N ARG A 102 -1.13 -19.27 5.95
CA ARG A 102 -2.10 -19.98 5.09
C ARG A 102 -3.30 -19.09 4.74
N TRP A 103 -3.03 -17.85 4.33
CA TRP A 103 -4.06 -16.84 4.05
C TRP A 103 -5.04 -17.29 2.96
N PHE A 104 -4.56 -18.08 2.00
CA PHE A 104 -5.36 -18.81 1.02
C PHE A 104 -4.61 -20.09 0.61
N PRO A 105 -5.29 -21.10 0.03
CA PRO A 105 -4.67 -22.36 -0.40
C PRO A 105 -3.61 -22.11 -1.48
N VAL A 106 -2.34 -22.33 -1.12
CA VAL A 106 -1.18 -22.15 -2.01
C VAL A 106 -1.20 -23.13 -3.18
N ASP A 107 -1.78 -24.31 -2.98
CA ASP A 107 -1.90 -25.35 -4.01
C ASP A 107 -3.02 -25.07 -5.02
N ASN A 108 -3.90 -24.09 -4.76
CA ASN A 108 -4.99 -23.72 -5.66
C ASN A 108 -4.57 -22.57 -6.59
N HIS A 109 -4.49 -22.85 -7.88
CA HIS A 109 -4.18 -21.86 -8.92
C HIS A 109 -5.24 -20.76 -9.04
N GLU A 110 -6.51 -21.04 -8.75
CA GLU A 110 -7.59 -20.04 -8.78
C GLU A 110 -7.36 -18.94 -7.74
N ALA A 111 -6.87 -19.30 -6.56
CA ALA A 111 -6.57 -18.34 -5.49
C ALA A 111 -5.43 -17.38 -5.89
N TRP A 112 -4.42 -17.90 -6.60
CA TRP A 112 -3.33 -17.09 -7.15
C TRP A 112 -3.80 -16.15 -8.26
N ILE A 113 -4.70 -16.60 -9.13
CA ILE A 113 -5.32 -15.74 -10.15
C ILE A 113 -6.06 -14.59 -9.48
N GLY A 114 -6.86 -14.90 -8.43
CA GLY A 114 -7.54 -13.87 -7.63
C GLY A 114 -6.59 -12.86 -7.00
N PHE A 115 -5.47 -13.33 -6.44
CA PHE A 115 -4.43 -12.45 -5.88
C PHE A 115 -3.83 -11.53 -6.94
N ILE A 116 -3.44 -12.05 -8.11
CA ILE A 116 -2.84 -11.26 -9.19
C ILE A 116 -3.84 -10.23 -9.73
N VAL A 117 -5.09 -10.62 -9.95
CA VAL A 117 -6.15 -9.71 -10.42
C VAL A 117 -6.41 -8.61 -9.40
N CYS A 118 -6.52 -8.94 -8.11
CA CYS A 118 -6.70 -7.95 -7.04
C CYS A 118 -5.49 -7.01 -6.94
N PHE A 119 -4.28 -7.56 -6.99
CA PHE A 119 -3.05 -6.76 -6.95
C PHE A 119 -2.97 -5.79 -8.13
N LEU A 120 -3.20 -6.25 -9.36
CA LEU A 120 -3.14 -5.42 -10.57
C LEU A 120 -4.22 -4.34 -10.58
N THR A 121 -5.44 -4.66 -10.15
CA THR A 121 -6.54 -3.68 -10.07
C THR A 121 -6.23 -2.60 -9.03
N CYS A 122 -5.86 -2.98 -7.80
CA CYS A 122 -5.44 -2.03 -6.76
C CYS A 122 -4.24 -1.19 -7.20
N PHE A 123 -3.24 -1.81 -7.83
CA PHE A 123 -2.05 -1.10 -8.32
C PHE A 123 -2.39 -0.09 -9.41
N THR A 124 -3.27 -0.45 -10.36
CA THR A 124 -3.70 0.42 -11.44
C THR A 124 -4.49 1.62 -10.91
N VAL A 125 -5.43 1.38 -9.99
CA VAL A 125 -6.21 2.44 -9.34
C VAL A 125 -5.30 3.39 -8.55
N ALA A 126 -4.42 2.87 -7.72
CA ALA A 126 -3.49 3.67 -6.92
C ALA A 126 -2.54 4.49 -7.80
N THR A 127 -2.01 3.90 -8.87
CA THR A 127 -1.11 4.58 -9.82
C THR A 127 -1.85 5.68 -10.59
N SER A 128 -3.06 5.40 -11.06
CA SER A 128 -3.89 6.39 -11.77
C SER A 128 -4.23 7.58 -10.87
N LEU A 129 -4.60 7.32 -9.62
CA LEU A 129 -4.86 8.35 -8.62
C LEU A 129 -3.59 9.17 -8.31
N SER A 130 -2.43 8.51 -8.21
CA SER A 130 -1.14 9.18 -7.99
C SER A 130 -0.75 10.10 -9.16
N ILE A 131 -0.94 9.65 -10.41
CA ILE A 131 -0.68 10.45 -11.60
C ILE A 131 -1.62 11.66 -11.63
N TYR A 132 -2.91 11.45 -11.36
CA TYR A 132 -3.89 12.54 -11.32
C TYR A 132 -3.55 13.58 -10.25
N ALA A 133 -3.22 13.14 -9.03
CA ALA A 133 -2.82 14.02 -7.93
C ALA A 133 -1.52 14.79 -8.25
N THR A 134 -0.53 14.12 -8.85
CA THR A 134 0.73 14.74 -9.26
C THR A 134 0.49 15.82 -10.32
N ARG A 135 -0.29 15.52 -11.36
CA ARG A 135 -0.63 16.51 -12.41
C ARG A 135 -1.37 17.73 -11.86
N LYS A 136 -2.27 17.53 -10.88
CA LYS A 136 -2.98 18.64 -10.22
C LYS A 136 -2.00 19.54 -9.45
N LYS A 137 -1.11 18.95 -8.67
CA LYS A 137 -0.07 19.70 -7.93
C LYS A 137 0.89 20.42 -8.86
N ASP A 138 1.33 19.79 -9.95
CA ASP A 138 2.21 20.43 -10.93
C ASP A 138 1.59 21.69 -11.51
N ARG A 139 0.29 21.66 -11.86
CA ARG A 139 -0.43 22.85 -12.34
C ARG A 139 -0.46 23.98 -11.29
N GLU A 140 -0.65 23.63 -10.03
CA GLU A 140 -0.67 24.59 -8.92
C GLU A 140 0.72 25.21 -8.69
N TYR A 141 1.77 24.39 -8.69
CA TYR A 141 3.15 24.84 -8.61
C TYR A 141 3.52 25.78 -9.74
N GLN A 142 3.13 25.47 -10.98
CA GLN A 142 3.39 26.34 -12.13
C GLN A 142 2.71 27.71 -12.00
N LYS A 143 1.47 27.76 -11.49
CA LYS A 143 0.76 29.02 -11.22
C LYS A 143 1.48 29.87 -10.16
N LEU A 144 1.91 29.25 -9.06
CA LEU A 144 2.66 29.93 -8.00
C LEU A 144 4.01 30.44 -8.51
N LEU A 145 4.70 29.66 -9.35
CA LEU A 145 5.98 30.05 -9.95
C LEU A 145 5.82 31.25 -10.88
N ALA A 146 4.76 31.25 -11.71
CA ALA A 146 4.44 32.36 -12.60
C ALA A 146 4.10 33.64 -11.81
N ALA A 147 3.30 33.52 -10.75
CA ALA A 147 2.96 34.65 -9.87
C ALA A 147 4.20 35.23 -9.16
N TYR A 148 5.13 34.36 -8.72
CA TYR A 148 6.38 34.78 -8.11
C TYR A 148 7.29 35.54 -9.10
N LYS A 149 7.43 35.04 -10.34
CA LYS A 149 8.21 35.71 -11.39
C LYS A 149 7.63 37.09 -11.74
N ALA A 150 6.31 37.19 -11.90
CA ALA A 150 5.63 38.45 -12.21
C ALA A 150 5.79 39.50 -11.08
N LYS A 151 5.78 39.07 -9.80
CA LYS A 151 6.06 39.97 -8.67
C LYS A 151 7.50 40.47 -8.68
N LYS A 152 8.46 39.62 -9.05
CA LYS A 152 9.88 39.97 -9.10
C LYS A 152 10.20 40.96 -10.24
N GLU A 153 9.52 40.84 -11.38
CA GLU A 153 9.65 41.80 -12.49
C GLU A 153 9.05 43.17 -12.16
N LYS A 154 7.93 43.22 -11.42
CA LYS A 154 7.32 44.49 -10.97
C LYS A 154 8.10 45.21 -9.87
N ALA A 155 8.98 44.50 -9.16
CA ALA A 155 9.82 45.06 -8.10
C ALA A 155 11.20 45.54 -8.63
N LYS A 156 11.42 45.48 -9.94
CA LYS A 156 12.64 45.88 -10.63
C LYS A 156 12.35 47.07 -11.53
#